data_AF-A0A352HRQ3-F1
#
_entry.id   AF-A0A352HRQ3-F1
#
_cell.length_a   1.000
_cell.length_b   1.000
_cell.length_c   1.000
_cell.angle_alpha   90.00
_cell.angle_beta   90.00
_cell.angle_gamma   90.00
#
_symmetry.space_group_name_H-M   'P 1'
#
loop_
_entity.id
_entity.type
_entity.pdbx_description
1 polymer ?
#
loop_
_entity_poly.entity_id
_entity_poly.type
_entity_poly.pdbx_seq_one_letter_code
_entity_poly.pdbx_strand_id
1 'polypeptide(L)' 'TLYSDFPGRVMTIIDVAALSDKRLRALAGTKSNVVCRNFPMSAAALKKRLKLKDGGDTFTYGITIGSKHLLLRASPVQL' A
#
# COMPACT_ATOMS: atom_id res chain seq x y z
N THR A 1 -12.40 11.91 12.50
CA THR A 1 -12.74 11.11 13.70
C THR A 1 -12.76 9.65 13.32
N LEU A 2 -12.18 8.77 14.14
CA LEU A 2 -12.28 7.33 13.94
C LEU A 2 -13.66 6.88 14.43
N TYR A 3 -14.40 6.12 13.60
CA TYR A 3 -15.65 5.52 14.02
C TYR A 3 -15.36 4.24 14.79
N SER A 4 -15.86 4.15 16.02
CA SER A 4 -15.70 2.98 16.92
C SER A 4 -16.15 1.68 16.28
N ASP A 5 -17.22 1.73 15.47
CA ASP A 5 -17.90 0.55 14.93
C ASP A 5 -17.68 0.38 13.43
N PHE A 6 -16.55 0.87 12.91
CA PHE A 6 -16.23 0.68 11.49
C PHE A 6 -16.01 -0.82 11.19
N PRO A 7 -16.79 -1.43 10.28
CA PRO A 7 -16.69 -2.86 9.98
C PRO A 7 -15.50 -3.14 9.04
N GLY A 8 -14.29 -2.84 9.50
CA GLY A 8 -13.08 -2.97 8.71
C GLY A 8 -11.82 -2.51 9.44
N ARG A 9 -10.71 -2.52 8.70
CA ARG A 9 -9.43 -2.01 9.21
C ARG A 9 -9.36 -0.51 9.00
N VAL A 10 -9.00 0.23 10.03
CA VAL A 10 -8.63 1.63 9.91
C VAL A 10 -7.12 1.75 9.84
N MET A 11 -6.64 2.54 8.88
CA MET A 11 -5.23 2.65 8.54
C MET A 11 -4.86 4.13 8.46
N THR A 12 -3.68 4.50 8.92
CA THR A 12 -3.10 5.84 8.73
C THR A 12 -2.28 5.83 7.45
N ILE A 13 -2.56 6.74 6.52
CA ILE A 13 -1.76 6.93 5.30
C ILE A 13 -0.45 7.64 5.67
N ILE A 14 0.67 7.02 5.33
CA ILE A 14 2.02 7.52 5.61
C ILE A 14 2.62 8.16 4.35
N ASP A 15 2.31 7.62 3.17
CA ASP A 15 2.86 8.10 1.91
C ASP A 15 1.94 7.75 0.73
N VAL A 16 2.00 8.56 -0.32
CA VAL A 16 1.26 8.38 -1.57
C VAL A 16 2.21 8.63 -2.74
N ALA A 17 2.31 7.64 -3.63
CA ALA A 17 3.19 7.72 -4.78
C ALA A 17 2.51 7.20 -6.05
N ALA A 18 2.88 7.77 -7.20
CA ALA A 18 2.58 7.14 -8.49
C ALA A 18 3.47 5.90 -8.68
N LEU A 19 3.00 4.91 -9.44
CA LEU A 19 3.76 3.68 -9.70
C LEU A 19 5.12 3.92 -10.42
N SER A 20 5.26 5.07 -11.10
CA SER A 20 6.48 5.50 -11.79
C SER A 20 7.45 6.29 -10.91
N ASP A 21 7.10 6.60 -9.66
CA ASP A 21 7.92 7.41 -8.78
C ASP A 21 9.25 6.70 -8.44
N LYS A 22 10.37 7.38 -8.69
CA LYS A 22 11.71 6.84 -8.46
C LYS A 22 11.99 6.56 -6.98
N ARG A 23 11.33 7.27 -6.06
CA ARG A 23 11.49 7.09 -4.60
C ARG A 23 11.07 5.69 -4.13
N LEU A 24 10.19 5.01 -4.88
CA LEU A 24 9.78 3.64 -4.61
C LEU A 24 10.93 2.63 -4.63
N ARG A 25 12.07 2.96 -5.26
CA ARG A 25 13.28 2.13 -5.23
C ARG A 25 13.80 1.94 -3.80
N ALA A 26 13.60 2.91 -2.91
CA ALA A 26 13.99 2.81 -1.50
C ALA A 26 13.20 1.74 -0.73
N LEU A 27 12.08 1.25 -1.28
CA LEU A 27 11.28 0.19 -0.66
C LEU A 27 11.86 -1.21 -0.90
N ALA A 28 12.79 -1.37 -1.84
CA ALA A 28 13.34 -2.67 -2.15
C ALA A 28 14.00 -3.31 -0.91
N GLY A 29 13.62 -4.55 -0.60
CA GLY A 29 14.11 -5.28 0.57
C GLY A 29 13.38 -4.98 1.89
N THR A 30 12.49 -3.97 1.92
CA THR A 30 11.62 -3.69 3.07
C THR A 30 10.46 -4.68 3.15
N LYS A 31 9.89 -4.84 4.35
CA LYS A 31 8.73 -5.71 4.61
C LYS A 31 7.44 -4.89 4.52
N SER A 32 6.47 -5.34 3.73
CA SER A 32 5.16 -4.73 3.64
C SER A 32 4.13 -5.73 3.12
N ASN A 33 2.93 -5.72 3.72
CA ASN A 33 1.79 -6.47 3.22
C ASN A 33 1.19 -5.77 2.00
N VAL A 34 1.05 -6.48 0.88
CA VAL A 34 0.58 -5.88 -0.37
C VAL A 34 -0.89 -6.20 -0.62
N VAL A 35 -1.67 -5.17 -0.91
CA VAL A 35 -3.10 -5.29 -1.23
C VAL A 35 -3.38 -4.53 -2.53
N CYS A 36 -4.18 -5.11 -3.42
CA CYS A 36 -4.67 -4.39 -4.61
C CYS A 36 -6.19 -4.27 -4.56
N ARG A 37 -6.71 -3.11 -4.99
CA ARG A 37 -8.13 -2.85 -5.22
C ARG A 37 -8.27 -2.05 -6.52
N ASN A 38 -9.00 -2.61 -7.50
CA ASN A 38 -9.15 -1.99 -8.82
C ASN A 38 -7.80 -1.52 -9.42
N PHE A 39 -6.79 -2.38 -9.43
CA PHE A 39 -5.42 -2.05 -9.87
C PHE A 39 -5.01 -2.95 -11.04
N PRO A 40 -4.22 -2.47 -12.03
CA PRO A 40 -3.91 -3.22 -13.24
C PRO A 40 -3.00 -4.44 -13.04
N MET A 41 -2.57 -4.73 -11.81
CA MET A 41 -1.79 -5.93 -11.50
C MET A 41 -2.18 -6.51 -10.14
N SER A 42 -1.89 -7.80 -9.97
CA SER A 42 -2.11 -8.52 -8.71
C SER A 42 -1.18 -8.04 -7.59
N ALA A 43 -1.56 -8.29 -6.34
CA ALA A 43 -0.73 -7.99 -5.18
C ALA A 43 0.64 -8.69 -5.24
N ALA A 44 0.69 -9.94 -5.71
CA ALA A 44 1.93 -10.68 -5.89
C ALA A 44 2.84 -10.05 -6.95
N ALA A 45 2.28 -9.62 -8.09
CA ALA A 45 3.03 -8.94 -9.14
C ALA A 45 3.57 -7.58 -8.65
N LEU A 46 2.76 -6.82 -7.92
CA LEU A 46 3.17 -5.54 -7.33
C LEU A 46 4.28 -5.74 -6.28
N LYS A 47 4.14 -6.73 -5.39
CA LYS A 47 5.16 -7.10 -4.40
C LYS A 47 6.51 -7.40 -5.07
N LYS A 48 6.49 -8.21 -6.14
CA LYS A 48 7.68 -8.55 -6.92
C LYS A 48 8.28 -7.31 -7.62
N ARG A 49 7.43 -6.47 -8.22
CA ARG A 49 7.84 -5.23 -8.91
C ARG A 49 8.54 -4.25 -7.96
N LEU A 50 8.06 -4.13 -6.73
CA LEU A 50 8.65 -3.27 -5.68
C LEU A 50 9.76 -3.96 -4.88
N LYS A 51 10.05 -5.24 -5.16
CA LYS A 51 11.04 -6.06 -4.44
C LYS A 51 10.79 -6.10 -2.93
N LEU A 52 9.52 -6.16 -2.53
CA LEU A 52 9.11 -6.20 -1.13
C LEU A 52 9.24 -7.61 -0.56
N LYS A 53 9.67 -7.69 0.70
CA LYS A 53 9.64 -8.90 1.52
C LYS A 53 8.27 -9.06 2.17
N ASP A 54 7.97 -10.28 2.61
CA ASP A 54 6.71 -10.59 3.26
C ASP A 54 6.65 -10.14 4.73
N GLY A 55 5.44 -9.88 5.22
CA GLY A 55 5.14 -9.52 6.61
C GLY A 55 5.45 -8.08 6.99
N GLY A 56 5.57 -7.85 8.30
CA GLY A 56 5.72 -6.51 8.90
C GLY A 56 4.40 -5.79 9.15
N ASP A 57 4.49 -4.59 9.71
CA ASP A 57 3.33 -3.82 10.19
C ASP A 57 2.88 -2.73 9.22
N THR A 58 3.53 -2.63 8.06
CA THR A 58 3.18 -1.68 7.02
C THR A 58 2.44 -2.37 5.89
N PHE A 59 1.61 -1.59 5.21
CA PHE A 59 0.80 -2.04 4.09
C PHE A 59 1.07 -1.17 2.87
N THR A 60 1.16 -1.79 1.71
CA THR A 60 1.25 -1.12 0.41
C THR A 60 -0.01 -1.46 -0.39
N TYR A 61 -0.86 -0.46 -0.60
CA TYR A 61 -2.09 -0.58 -1.38
C TYR A 61 -1.87 -0.08 -2.80
N GLY A 62 -2.09 -0.94 -3.79
CA GLY A 62 -2.25 -0.54 -5.19
C GLY A 62 -3.71 -0.22 -5.48
N ILE A 63 -3.99 1.03 -5.87
CA ILE A 63 -5.35 1.50 -6.20
C ILE A 63 -5.36 2.32 -7.50
N THR A 64 -6.52 2.37 -8.16
CA THR A 64 -6.74 3.25 -9.32
C THR A 64 -7.84 4.26 -8.98
N ILE A 65 -7.56 5.54 -9.23
CA ILE A 65 -8.51 6.65 -9.11
C ILE A 65 -8.63 7.30 -10.49
N GLY A 66 -9.79 7.14 -11.14
CA GLY A 66 -9.97 7.53 -12.55
C GLY A 66 -8.98 6.79 -13.45
N SER A 67 -8.11 7.53 -14.14
CA SER A 67 -7.03 6.98 -14.97
C SER A 67 -5.67 6.89 -14.26
N LYS A 68 -5.59 7.24 -12.97
CA LYS A 68 -4.32 7.30 -12.22
C LYS A 68 -4.12 6.04 -11.37
N HIS A 69 -2.94 5.44 -11.49
CA HIS A 69 -2.51 4.31 -10.64
C HIS A 69 -1.61 4.82 -9.51
N LEU A 70 -2.07 4.61 -8.27
CA LEU A 70 -1.42 5.09 -7.06
C LEU A 70 -1.05 3.94 -6.13
N LEU A 71 0.02 4.17 -5.37
CA LEU A 71 0.44 3.35 -4.25
C LEU A 71 0.24 4.15 -2.97
N LEU A 72 -0.55 3.60 -2.04
CA LEU A 72 -0.69 4.15 -0.69
C LEU A 72 0.10 3.30 0.27
N ARG A 73 0.99 3.92 1.04
CA ARG A 73 1.62 3.27 2.19
C ARG A 73 0.84 3.60 3.44
N ALA A 74 0.53 2.59 4.23
CA ALA A 74 -0.26 2.76 5.44
C ALA A 74 0.26 1.91 6.60
N SER A 75 -0.06 2.31 7.82
CA SER A 75 0.07 1.49 9.03
C SER A 75 -1.28 1.36 9.74
N PRO A 76 -1.48 0.33 10.58
CA PRO A 76 -2.55 0.34 11.56
C PRO A 76 -2.57 1.64 12.35
N VAL A 77 -3.76 2.13 12.63
CA VAL A 77 -3.95 3.20 13.62
C VAL A 77 -3.48 2.68 14.97
N GLN A 78 -2.59 3.42 15.62
CA GLN A 78 -2.27 3.20 17.03
C GLN A 78 -3.35 3.91 17.85
N LEU A 79 -4.08 3.14 18.66
CA LEU A 79 -5.06 3.64 19.62
C LEU A 79 -4.36 4.01 20.93
#